data_AF-A0A1F6Q1N6-F1
#
_entry.id   AF-A0A1F6Q1N6-F1
#
_cell.length_a   1.000
_cell.length_b   1.000
_cell.length_c   1.000
_cell.angle_alpha   90.00
_cell.angle_beta   90.00
_cell.angle_gamma   90.00
#
_symmetry.space_group_name_H-M   'P 1'
#
loop_
_entity.id
_entity.type
_entity.pdbx_description
1 polymer ?
#
loop_
_entity_poly.entity_id
_entity_poly.type
_entity_poly.pdbx_seq_one_letter_code
_entity_poly.pdbx_strand_id
1 'polypeptide(L)'
;MLKKKITKTITRKELYDLVWTKPIMDISKKFGISDRGLGKVCERHDIPKPSRDYWQKLSAGEKIEIPKLPKIKDKWRENIHIEGSIDVAGAISPY
;
A
#
# COMPACT_ATOMS: atom_id res chain seq x y z
N MET A 1 -21.60 2.35 15.72
CA MET A 1 -20.28 2.41 15.07
C MET A 1 -20.50 2.64 13.59
N LEU A 2 -20.08 3.79 13.04
CA LEU A 2 -20.19 4.06 11.60
C LEU A 2 -18.92 3.56 10.91
N LYS A 3 -19.05 2.56 10.04
CA LYS A 3 -17.96 2.11 9.17
C LYS A 3 -17.98 2.97 7.92
N LYS A 4 -16.94 3.77 7.70
CA LYS A 4 -16.83 4.54 6.45
C LYS A 4 -16.19 3.66 5.40
N LYS A 5 -16.99 3.26 4.40
CA LYS A 5 -16.49 2.52 3.24
C LYS A 5 -15.54 3.44 2.44
N ILE A 6 -14.32 2.98 2.22
CA ILE A 6 -13.33 3.66 1.39
C ILE A 6 -13.15 2.82 0.14
N THR A 7 -13.60 3.34 -1.00
CA THR A 7 -13.36 2.75 -2.32
C THR A 7 -12.45 3.69 -3.08
N LYS A 8 -11.23 3.23 -3.38
CA LYS A 8 -10.26 4.04 -4.11
C LYS A 8 -9.73 3.24 -5.28
N THR A 9 -9.87 3.80 -6.47
CA THR A 9 -9.21 3.31 -7.67
C THR A 9 -7.88 4.04 -7.79
N ILE A 10 -6.78 3.29 -7.79
CA ILE A 10 -5.44 3.81 -8.04
C ILE A 10 -4.78 2.97 -9.13
N THR A 11 -3.79 3.55 -9.79
CA THR A 11 -3.00 2.79 -10.75
C THR A 11 -1.97 1.91 -10.05
N ARG A 12 -1.52 0.84 -10.72
CA ARG A 12 -0.42 -0.01 -10.23
C ARG A 12 0.84 0.79 -9.94
N LYS A 13 1.12 1.80 -10.76
CA LYS A 13 2.27 2.68 -10.57
C LYS A 13 2.11 3.53 -9.30
N GLU A 14 0.93 4.08 -9.05
CA GLU A 14 0.66 4.77 -7.78
C GLU A 14 0.75 3.84 -6.57
N LEU A 15 0.20 2.62 -6.64
CA LEU A 15 0.29 1.68 -5.52
C LEU A 15 1.74 1.30 -5.24
N TYR A 16 2.54 1.09 -6.28
CA TYR A 16 3.97 0.89 -6.15
C TYR A 16 4.64 2.09 -5.49
N ASP A 17 4.42 3.31 -6.00
CA ASP A 17 5.05 4.52 -5.46
C ASP A 17 4.69 4.71 -3.98
N LEU A 18 3.44 4.45 -3.62
CA LEU A 18 2.97 4.44 -2.23
C LEU A 18 3.69 3.38 -1.38
N VAL A 19 3.80 2.15 -1.88
CA VAL A 19 4.46 1.02 -1.19
C VAL A 19 5.97 1.27 -1.00
N TRP A 20 6.60 2.03 -1.88
CA TRP A 20 8.02 2.40 -1.78
C TRP A 20 8.26 3.68 -0.97
N THR A 21 7.25 4.55 -0.86
CA THR A 21 7.31 5.79 -0.07
C THR A 21 6.86 5.58 1.38
N LYS A 22 5.92 4.66 1.63
CA LYS A 22 5.32 4.41 2.95
C LYS A 22 5.19 2.92 3.23
N PRO A 23 5.35 2.48 4.48
CA PRO A 23 5.15 1.08 4.83
C PRO A 23 3.69 0.67 4.65
N ILE A 24 3.47 -0.62 4.39
CA ILE A 24 2.14 -1.24 4.20
C ILE A 24 1.16 -0.85 5.31
N MET A 25 1.64 -0.68 6.55
CA MET A 25 0.82 -0.29 7.69
C MET A 25 0.21 1.12 7.56
N ASP A 26 0.95 2.08 7.02
CA ASP A 26 0.43 3.44 6.79
C ASP A 26 -0.56 3.46 5.63
N ILE A 27 -0.27 2.69 4.58
CA ILE A 27 -1.16 2.53 3.43
C ILE A 27 -2.45 1.85 3.90
N SER A 28 -2.35 0.74 4.61
CA SER A 28 -3.50 -0.02 5.10
C SER A 28 -4.42 0.86 5.97
N LYS A 29 -3.84 1.68 6.86
CA LYS A 29 -4.57 2.72 7.60
C LYS A 29 -5.23 3.73 6.68
N LYS A 30 -4.52 4.30 5.70
CA LYS A 30 -5.07 5.31 4.78
C LYS A 30 -6.25 4.79 3.94
N PHE A 31 -6.19 3.53 3.54
CA PHE A 31 -7.23 2.90 2.72
C PHE A 31 -8.31 2.18 3.55
N GLY A 32 -8.14 2.07 4.88
CA GLY A 32 -9.06 1.32 5.74
C GLY A 32 -9.09 -0.18 5.42
N ILE A 33 -7.98 -0.74 4.92
CA ILE A 33 -7.86 -2.16 4.59
C ILE A 33 -6.91 -2.81 5.60
N SER A 34 -7.05 -4.11 5.86
CA SER A 34 -6.05 -4.86 6.64
C SER A 34 -4.73 -4.97 5.85
N ASP A 35 -3.61 -4.99 6.57
CA ASP A 35 -2.26 -5.22 6.02
C ASP A 35 -2.21 -6.46 5.11
N ARG A 36 -2.84 -7.57 5.54
CA ARG A 36 -2.94 -8.81 4.80
C ARG A 36 -3.78 -8.67 3.53
N GLY A 37 -4.80 -7.82 3.55
CA GLY A 37 -5.64 -7.50 2.39
C GLY A 37 -4.85 -6.72 1.35
N LEU A 38 -4.12 -5.69 1.79
CA LEU A 38 -3.24 -4.93 0.91
C LEU A 38 -2.11 -5.80 0.35
N GLY A 39 -1.54 -6.70 1.17
CA GLY A 39 -0.53 -7.67 0.75
C GLY A 39 -1.03 -8.59 -0.37
N LYS A 40 -2.26 -9.12 -0.25
CA LYS A 40 -2.89 -9.91 -1.31
C LYS A 40 -3.11 -9.13 -2.60
N VAL A 41 -3.45 -7.84 -2.51
CA VAL A 41 -3.58 -6.96 -3.67
C VAL A 41 -2.22 -6.78 -4.35
N CYS A 42 -1.16 -6.48 -3.60
CA CYS A 42 0.19 -6.36 -4.15
C CYS A 42 0.66 -7.65 -4.83
N GLU A 43 0.38 -8.81 -4.23
CA GLU A 43 0.70 -10.13 -4.79
C GLU A 43 -0.07 -10.42 -6.08
N ARG A 44 -1.39 -10.15 -6.10
CA ARG A 44 -2.23 -10.34 -7.30
C ARG A 44 -1.81 -9.45 -8.48
N HIS A 45 -1.30 -8.25 -8.21
CA HIS A 45 -0.89 -7.29 -9.23
C HIS A 45 0.62 -7.34 -9.55
N ASP A 46 1.34 -8.35 -9.08
CA ASP A 46 2.79 -8.51 -9.26
C ASP A 46 3.54 -7.21 -8.95
N ILE A 47 3.20 -6.58 -7.83
CA ILE A 47 3.85 -5.36 -7.37
C ILE A 47 5.02 -5.77 -6.48
N PRO A 48 6.27 -5.44 -6.87
CA PRO A 48 7.41 -5.68 -6.03
C PRO A 48 7.26 -4.84 -4.75
N LYS A 49 7.10 -5.54 -3.64
CA LYS A 49 7.05 -4.97 -2.29
C LYS A 49 8.49 -4.86 -1.75
N PRO A 50 8.82 -3.77 -1.04
CA PRO A 50 10.11 -3.67 -0.38
C PRO A 50 10.26 -4.81 0.62
N SER A 51 11.42 -5.47 0.60
CA SER A 51 11.80 -6.44 1.63
C SER A 51 11.86 -5.76 3.00
N ARG A 52 11.76 -6.54 4.08
CA ARG A 52 11.84 -5.97 5.44
C ARG A 52 13.16 -5.21 5.67
N ASP A 53 14.25 -5.73 5.11
CA ASP A 53 15.58 -5.11 5.12
C ASP A 53 15.62 -3.74 4.42
N TYR A 54 14.76 -3.49 3.43
CA TYR A 54 14.70 -2.18 2.76
C TYR A 54 14.40 -1.06 3.77
N TRP A 55 13.42 -1.26 4.65
CA TRP A 55 13.06 -0.24 5.64
C TRP A 55 14.14 -0.04 6.69
N GLN A 56 14.86 -1.11 7.06
CA GLN A 56 16.01 -1.01 7.97
C GLN A 56 17.15 -0.21 7.32
N LYS A 57 17.49 -0.52 6.08
CA LYS A 57 18.51 0.20 5.29
C LYS A 57 18.12 1.66 5.05
N LEU A 58 16.84 1.93 4.79
CA LEU A 58 16.32 3.28 4.56
C LEU A 58 16.42 4.10 5.84
N SER A 59 16.05 3.51 6.98
CA SER A 59 16.20 4.14 8.30
C SER A 59 17.67 4.36 8.68
N ALA A 60 18.58 3.53 8.17
CA ALA A 60 20.02 3.70 8.35
C ALA A 60 20.64 4.76 7.43
N GLY A 61 19.85 5.38 6.54
CA GLY A 61 20.32 6.40 5.59
C GLY A 61 21.09 5.83 4.40
N GLU A 62 20.99 4.52 4.15
CA GLU A 62 21.66 3.86 3.03
C GLU A 62 20.96 4.23 1.71
N LYS A 63 21.74 4.52 0.66
CA LYS A 63 21.19 4.73 -0.69
C LYS A 63 20.78 3.38 -1.27
N ILE A 64 19.47 3.13 -1.29
CA ILE A 64 18.92 1.89 -1.84
C ILE A 64 18.36 2.18 -3.24
N GLU A 65 18.74 1.32 -4.19
CA GLU A 65 18.15 1.36 -5.51
C GLU A 65 16.73 0.80 -5.47
N ILE A 66 15.76 1.69 -5.70
CA ILE A 66 14.36 1.32 -5.82
C ILE A 66 14.17 0.63 -7.19
N PRO A 67 13.85 -0.68 -7.24
CA PRO A 67 13.76 -1.45 -8.46
C PRO A 67 12.58 -0.98 -9.32
N LYS A 68 12.88 -0.34 -10.45
CA LYS A 68 11.87 0.26 -11.35
C LYS A 68 10.72 -0.70 -11.61
N LEU A 69 9.50 -0.18 -11.50
CA LEU A 69 8.26 -0.92 -11.75
C LEU A 69 8.35 -1.68 -13.10
N PRO A 70 8.26 -3.02 -13.09
CA PRO A 70 8.33 -3.79 -14.33
C PRO A 70 7.12 -3.47 -15.20
N LYS A 71 7.35 -3.14 -16.48
CA LYS A 71 6.27 -2.87 -17.43
C LYS A 71 5.50 -4.17 -17.68
N ILE A 72 4.26 -4.25 -17.24
CA ILE A 72 3.36 -5.34 -17.63
C ILE A 72 2.71 -4.98 -18.96
N LYS A 73 2.48 -5.96 -19.83
CA LYS A 73 1.67 -5.80 -21.05
C LYS A 73 0.16 -5.81 -20.76
N ASP A 74 -0.22 -6.31 -19.59
CA ASP A 74 -1.60 -6.54 -19.18
C ASP A 74 -2.29 -5.26 -18.69
N LYS A 75 -3.05 -4.62 -19.58
CA LYS A 75 -3.84 -3.41 -19.27
C LYS A 75 -4.82 -3.58 -18.09
N TRP A 76 -5.32 -4.79 -17.88
CA TRP A 76 -6.25 -5.09 -16.78
C TRP A 76 -5.59 -5.05 -15.39
N ARG A 77 -4.25 -5.13 -15.33
CA ARG A 77 -3.48 -5.02 -14.08
C ARG A 77 -3.06 -3.59 -13.75
N GLU A 78 -3.31 -2.63 -14.65
CA GLU A 78 -2.95 -1.23 -14.45
C GLU A 78 -3.86 -0.53 -13.43
N ASN A 79 -5.12 -0.92 -13.32
CA ASN A 79 -6.08 -0.32 -12.40
C ASN A 79 -6.37 -1.25 -11.23
N ILE A 80 -6.20 -0.73 -10.02
CA ILE A 80 -6.37 -1.46 -8.76
C ILE A 80 -7.50 -0.80 -8.01
N HIS A 81 -8.57 -1.54 -7.79
CA HIS A 81 -9.68 -1.10 -6.95
C HIS A 81 -9.46 -1.61 -5.53
N ILE A 82 -9.18 -0.70 -4.60
CA ILE A 82 -9.01 -1.00 -3.18
C ILE A 82 -10.30 -0.64 -2.47
N GLU A 83 -10.96 -1.65 -1.90
CA GLU A 83 -12.11 -1.48 -1.02
C GLU A 83 -11.69 -1.76 0.42
N GLY A 84 -11.76 -0.72 1.24
CA GLY A 84 -11.56 -0.80 2.68
C GLY A 84 -12.75 -0.25 3.45
N SER A 85 -12.71 -0.41 4.76
CA SER A 85 -13.66 0.15 5.71
C SER A 85 -12.87 0.68 6.89
N ILE A 86 -12.91 1.99 7.11
CA ILE A 86 -12.27 2.59 8.29
C ILE A 86 -13.33 2.84 9.35
N ASP A 87 -13.02 2.42 10.58
CA ASP A 87 -13.84 2.78 11.73
C ASP A 87 -13.56 4.25 12.04
N VAL A 88 -14.49 5.13 11.65
CA VAL A 88 -14.43 6.55 12.04
C VAL A 88 -14.93 6.66 13.47
N ALA A 89 -14.12 6.16 14.42
CA ALA A 89 -14.26 6.54 15.81
C ALA A 89 -13.79 7.99 15.90
N GLY A 90 -14.71 8.89 16.27
CA GLY A 90 -14.36 10.28 16.54
C GLY A 90 -13.21 10.34 17.54
N ALA A 91 -12.15 11.06 17.16
CA ALA A 91 -11.12 11.63 18.01
C ALA A 91 -10.57 10.76 19.18
N ILE A 92 -9.26 10.47 19.07
CA ILE A 92 -8.32 10.20 20.17
C ILE A 92 -8.43 8.79 20.78
N SER A 93 -7.53 7.90 20.34
CA SER A 93 -6.98 6.88 21.24
C SER A 93 -5.60 7.38 21.67
N PRO A 94 -5.40 7.79 22.94
CA PRO A 94 -4.11 8.19 23.45
C PRO A 94 -3.37 6.94 23.89
N TYR A 95 -2.58 6.38 22.99
CA TYR A 95 -1.39 5.62 23.37
C TYR A 95 -0.22 6.19 22.59
#